data_AF-A0A8S3G1Z3-F1
#
_entry.id   AF-A0A8S3G1Z3-F1
#
_cell.length_a   1.000
_cell.length_b   1.000
_cell.length_c   1.000
_cell.angle_alpha   90.00
_cell.angle_beta   90.00
_cell.angle_gamma   90.00
#
_symmetry.space_group_name_H-M   'P 1'
#
loop_
_entity.id
_entity.type
_entity.pdbx_description
1 polymer ?
#
loop_
_entity_poly.entity_id
_entity_poly.type
_entity_poly.pdbx_seq_one_letter_code
_entity_poly.pdbx_strand_id
1 'polypeptide(L)'
;MTCRVKPIDVRRIQRYNNLLIGIYSAVTFALANILAYRDSRFDSWDRLVCHRPTPNGAYALLWYIFYLSKLWEFLDIYLVILNKTPVLMHFRWHHQTTPSVVLVGLLGDVSYEWPTLVCNSLLHTFMYPHFAGVWNVHRILLVLGASQLLAGLGFSIYALIVGCGGSFYAQIWGLSMYITYTIGYLNEHFHLVDRLRLFISASLNDSKKS
;
A
#
# COMPACT_ATOMS: atom_id res chain seq x y z
N MET A 1 -27.87 8.17 29.37
CA MET A 1 -27.69 6.72 29.11
C MET A 1 -27.52 6.53 27.63
N THR A 2 -26.31 6.21 27.15
CA THR A 2 -26.11 5.83 25.74
C THR A 2 -26.33 4.33 25.61
N CYS A 3 -27.36 3.94 24.84
CA CYS A 3 -27.66 2.54 24.55
C CYS A 3 -26.48 1.95 23.76
N ARG A 4 -25.60 1.16 24.40
CA ARG A 4 -24.47 0.53 23.71
C ARG A 4 -24.98 -0.59 22.82
N VAL A 5 -25.16 -0.29 21.54
CA VAL A 5 -25.47 -1.28 20.49
C VAL A 5 -24.42 -2.39 20.52
N LYS A 6 -24.83 -3.67 20.56
CA LYS A 6 -23.91 -4.82 20.53
C LYS A 6 -23.18 -4.89 19.18
N PRO A 7 -21.91 -5.34 19.13
CA PRO A 7 -21.20 -5.52 17.87
C PRO A 7 -21.94 -6.53 16.97
N ILE A 8 -21.97 -6.26 15.67
CA ILE A 8 -22.51 -7.20 14.68
C ILE A 8 -21.40 -8.21 14.38
N ASP A 9 -21.68 -9.50 14.56
CA ASP A 9 -20.70 -10.54 14.28
C ASP A 9 -20.54 -10.74 12.76
N VAL A 10 -19.56 -10.02 12.20
CA VAL A 10 -19.17 -10.12 10.79
C VAL A 10 -17.92 -10.97 10.59
N ARG A 11 -17.46 -11.71 11.62
CA ARG A 11 -16.14 -12.40 11.58
C ARG A 11 -16.03 -13.39 10.43
N ARG A 12 -17.11 -14.11 10.14
CA ARG A 12 -17.13 -15.09 9.04
C ARG A 12 -17.04 -14.40 7.67
N ILE A 13 -17.76 -13.30 7.50
CA ILE A 13 -17.73 -12.48 6.29
C ILE A 13 -16.32 -11.91 6.09
N GLN A 14 -15.75 -11.32 7.13
CA GLN A 14 -14.39 -10.78 7.12
C GLN A 14 -13.35 -11.84 6.80
N ARG A 15 -13.48 -13.05 7.37
CA ARG A 15 -12.58 -14.17 7.05
C ARG A 15 -12.63 -14.53 5.58
N TYR A 16 -13.82 -14.71 4.99
CA TYR A 16 -13.93 -15.04 3.57
C TYR A 16 -13.47 -13.91 2.66
N ASN A 17 -13.83 -12.66 2.97
CA ASN A 17 -13.35 -11.48 2.24
C ASN A 17 -11.82 -11.45 2.18
N ASN A 18 -11.17 -11.61 3.34
CA ASN A 18 -9.72 -11.66 3.42
C ASN A 18 -9.13 -12.81 2.59
N LEU A 19 -9.69 -14.02 2.66
CA LEU A 19 -9.20 -15.14 1.84
C LEU A 19 -9.31 -14.87 0.34
N LEU A 20 -10.43 -14.29 -0.10
CA LEU A 20 -10.63 -13.96 -1.51
C LEU A 20 -9.66 -12.88 -1.99
N ILE A 21 -9.44 -11.82 -1.21
CA ILE A 21 -8.46 -10.79 -1.54
C ILE A 21 -7.03 -11.38 -1.55
N GLY A 22 -6.70 -12.27 -0.61
CA GLY A 22 -5.42 -12.98 -0.58
C GLY A 22 -5.17 -13.82 -1.85
N ILE A 23 -6.16 -14.59 -2.28
CA ILE A 23 -6.08 -15.39 -3.54
C ILE A 23 -5.94 -14.46 -4.74
N TYR A 24 -6.79 -13.42 -4.82
CA TYR A 24 -6.72 -12.42 -5.88
C TYR A 24 -5.33 -11.76 -5.95
N SER A 25 -4.73 -11.43 -4.80
CA SER A 25 -3.40 -10.81 -4.72
C SER A 25 -2.31 -11.76 -5.22
N ALA A 26 -2.39 -13.05 -4.88
CA ALA A 26 -1.44 -14.06 -5.36
C ALA A 26 -1.50 -14.23 -6.88
N VAL A 27 -2.72 -14.27 -7.43
CA VAL A 27 -2.94 -14.33 -8.89
C VAL A 27 -2.42 -13.06 -9.56
N THR A 28 -2.71 -11.89 -9.00
CA THR A 28 -2.26 -10.59 -9.53
C THR A 28 -0.74 -10.47 -9.52
N PHE A 29 -0.09 -10.91 -8.43
CA PHE A 29 1.38 -10.97 -8.33
C PHE A 29 1.98 -11.84 -9.43
N ALA A 30 1.44 -13.06 -9.61
CA ALA A 30 1.92 -13.99 -10.62
C ALA A 30 1.72 -13.43 -12.05
N LEU A 31 0.51 -12.95 -12.36
CA LEU A 31 0.18 -12.42 -13.68
C LEU A 31 1.01 -11.19 -14.03
N ALA A 32 1.22 -10.27 -13.09
CA ALA A 32 2.02 -9.08 -13.37
C ALA A 32 3.49 -9.41 -13.68
N ASN A 33 4.07 -10.38 -12.98
CA ASN A 33 5.43 -10.83 -13.28
C ASN A 33 5.50 -11.57 -14.63
N ILE A 34 4.52 -12.44 -14.93
CA ILE A 34 4.45 -13.13 -16.22
C ILE A 34 4.32 -12.14 -17.37
N LEU A 35 3.44 -11.15 -17.25
CA LEU A 35 3.22 -10.15 -18.29
C LEU A 35 4.44 -9.22 -18.42
N ALA A 36 5.05 -8.79 -17.31
CA ALA A 36 6.28 -7.99 -17.33
C ALA A 36 7.46 -8.74 -17.99
N TYR A 37 7.56 -10.05 -17.75
CA TYR A 37 8.57 -10.89 -18.41
C TYR A 37 8.34 -10.98 -19.92
N ARG A 38 7.09 -11.22 -20.35
CA ARG A 38 6.73 -11.26 -21.78
C ARG A 38 6.96 -9.93 -22.50
N ASP A 39 6.86 -8.84 -21.77
CA ASP A 39 7.10 -7.47 -22.24
C ASP A 39 8.58 -7.05 -22.15
N SER A 40 9.45 -7.99 -21.77
CA SER A 40 10.91 -7.81 -21.66
C SER A 40 11.29 -6.63 -20.74
N ARG A 41 10.51 -6.40 -19.68
CA ARG A 41 10.78 -5.34 -18.70
C ARG A 41 12.03 -5.60 -17.86
N PHE A 42 12.47 -6.86 -17.80
CA PHE A 42 13.65 -7.28 -17.04
C PHE A 42 14.96 -7.20 -17.85
N ASP A 43 14.93 -6.76 -19.11
CA ASP A 43 16.13 -6.64 -19.95
C ASP A 43 17.11 -5.58 -19.44
N SER A 44 16.60 -4.54 -18.78
CA SER A 44 17.42 -3.46 -18.22
C SER A 44 16.72 -2.78 -17.05
N TRP A 45 17.50 -2.09 -16.22
CA TRP A 45 16.96 -1.30 -15.12
C TRP A 45 16.02 -0.18 -15.61
N ASP A 46 16.39 0.48 -16.72
CA ASP A 46 15.56 1.51 -17.33
C ASP A 46 14.21 0.96 -17.82
N ARG A 47 14.20 -0.22 -18.46
CA ARG A 47 12.95 -0.89 -18.85
C ARG A 47 12.14 -1.42 -17.68
N LEU A 48 12.75 -1.65 -16.52
CA LEU A 48 12.01 -2.06 -15.34
C LEU A 48 11.26 -0.88 -14.70
N VAL A 49 11.83 0.33 -14.77
CA VAL A 49 11.37 1.50 -14.01
C VAL A 49 10.72 2.59 -14.85
N CYS A 50 11.20 2.82 -16.07
CA CYS A 50 10.70 3.85 -16.97
C CYS A 50 9.75 3.29 -18.05
N HIS A 51 9.58 1.97 -18.15
CA HIS A 51 8.72 1.38 -19.17
C HIS A 51 7.24 1.66 -18.88
N ARG A 52 6.52 2.13 -19.89
CA ARG A 52 5.09 2.42 -19.76
C ARG A 52 4.25 1.30 -20.33
N PRO A 53 3.21 0.86 -19.62
CA PRO A 53 2.30 -0.12 -20.15
C PRO A 53 1.63 0.46 -21.39
N THR A 54 1.56 -0.34 -22.45
CA THR A 54 0.73 0.04 -23.60
C THR A 54 -0.71 0.27 -23.11
N PRO A 55 -1.36 1.39 -23.49
CA PRO A 55 -2.67 1.76 -22.95
C PRO A 55 -3.75 0.72 -23.26
N ASN A 56 -3.51 -0.10 -24.29
CA ASN A 56 -4.34 -1.22 -24.70
C ASN A 56 -3.51 -2.50 -24.58
N GLY A 57 -3.86 -3.36 -23.62
CA GLY A 57 -3.17 -4.65 -23.44
C GLY A 57 -3.57 -5.38 -22.17
N ALA A 58 -3.13 -6.65 -22.05
CA ALA A 58 -3.41 -7.48 -20.89
C ALA A 58 -2.87 -6.87 -19.58
N TYR A 59 -1.74 -6.17 -19.65
CA TYR A 59 -1.16 -5.51 -18.49
C TYR A 59 -1.98 -4.28 -18.05
N ALA A 60 -2.43 -3.46 -19.00
CA ALA A 60 -3.33 -2.33 -18.70
C ALA A 60 -4.65 -2.81 -18.09
N LEU A 61 -5.22 -3.91 -18.59
CA LEU A 61 -6.38 -4.55 -17.98
C LEU A 61 -6.09 -5.04 -16.56
N LEU A 62 -4.94 -5.67 -16.32
CA LEU A 62 -4.54 -6.10 -14.98
C LEU A 62 -4.40 -4.91 -14.02
N TRP A 63 -3.81 -3.80 -14.48
CA TRP A 63 -3.68 -2.56 -13.70
C TRP A 63 -5.04 -1.94 -13.38
N TYR A 64 -5.98 -1.96 -14.32
CA TYR A 64 -7.36 -1.53 -14.09
C TYR A 64 -8.10 -2.43 -13.08
N ILE A 65 -7.96 -3.76 -13.19
CA ILE A 65 -8.54 -4.69 -12.22
C ILE A 65 -7.92 -4.49 -10.83
N PHE A 66 -6.61 -4.20 -10.76
CA PHE A 66 -5.93 -3.83 -9.53
C PHE A 66 -6.49 -2.54 -8.92
N TYR A 67 -6.80 -1.52 -9.73
CA TYR A 67 -7.54 -0.34 -9.26
C TYR A 67 -8.90 -0.72 -8.64
N LEU A 68 -9.69 -1.56 -9.32
CA LEU A 68 -10.98 -2.02 -8.80
C LEU A 68 -10.83 -2.79 -7.48
N SER A 69 -9.73 -3.54 -7.32
CA SER A 69 -9.45 -4.23 -6.05
C SER A 69 -9.29 -3.24 -4.91
N LYS A 70 -8.73 -2.04 -5.14
CA LYS A 70 -8.61 -1.01 -4.09
C LYS A 70 -9.96 -0.45 -3.65
N LEU A 71 -10.92 -0.39 -4.55
CA LEU A 71 -12.31 -0.06 -4.18
C LEU A 71 -12.95 -1.19 -3.38
N TRP A 72 -12.67 -2.45 -3.72
CA TRP A 72 -13.13 -3.61 -2.94
C TRP A 72 -12.52 -3.63 -1.53
N GLU A 73 -11.22 -3.36 -1.40
CA GLU A 73 -10.52 -3.27 -0.10
C GLU A 73 -11.13 -2.20 0.83
N PHE A 74 -11.86 -1.21 0.29
CA PHE A 74 -12.60 -0.23 1.11
C PHE A 74 -13.66 -0.91 2.01
N LEU A 75 -14.14 -2.11 1.66
CA LEU A 75 -14.99 -2.96 2.49
C LEU A 75 -14.33 -3.28 3.86
N ASP A 76 -13.01 -3.37 3.91
CA ASP A 76 -12.27 -3.71 5.13
C ASP A 76 -12.49 -2.66 6.23
N ILE A 77 -12.58 -1.38 5.87
CA ILE A 77 -12.89 -0.30 6.82
C ILE A 77 -14.24 -0.57 7.48
N TYR A 78 -15.27 -0.90 6.69
CA TYR A 78 -16.61 -1.16 7.21
C TYR A 78 -16.62 -2.40 8.10
N LEU A 79 -15.97 -3.50 7.68
CA LEU A 79 -15.92 -4.75 8.45
C LEU A 79 -15.23 -4.55 9.81
N VAL A 80 -14.12 -3.81 9.85
CA VAL A 80 -13.39 -3.49 11.09
C VAL A 80 -14.25 -2.61 12.01
N ILE A 81 -14.97 -1.62 11.48
CA ILE A 81 -15.89 -0.75 12.25
C ILE A 81 -17.04 -1.58 12.83
N LEU A 82 -17.69 -2.43 12.03
CA LEU A 82 -18.81 -3.28 12.47
C LEU A 82 -18.39 -4.27 13.56
N ASN A 83 -17.18 -4.83 13.44
CA ASN A 83 -16.57 -5.71 14.44
C ASN A 83 -15.99 -4.95 15.65
N LYS A 84 -16.07 -3.62 15.69
CA LYS A 84 -15.52 -2.74 16.75
C LYS A 84 -14.04 -2.98 17.05
N THR A 85 -13.27 -3.36 16.04
CA THR A 85 -11.83 -3.55 16.18
C THR A 85 -11.16 -2.16 16.19
N PRO A 86 -10.15 -1.91 17.06
CA PRO A 86 -9.42 -0.64 17.04
C PRO A 86 -8.84 -0.39 15.65
N VAL A 87 -9.20 0.75 15.06
CA VAL A 87 -8.79 1.09 13.70
C VAL A 87 -7.51 1.91 13.76
N LEU A 88 -6.42 1.32 13.29
CA LEU A 88 -5.12 1.99 13.16
C LEU A 88 -5.19 3.17 12.18
N MET A 89 -4.42 4.22 12.43
CA MET A 89 -4.51 5.47 11.66
C MET A 89 -3.94 5.29 10.24
N HIS A 90 -2.80 4.61 10.13
CA HIS A 90 -2.20 4.22 8.86
C HIS A 90 -3.17 3.37 8.03
N PHE A 91 -3.82 2.38 8.65
CA PHE A 91 -4.84 1.56 7.98
C PHE A 91 -5.95 2.42 7.35
N ARG A 92 -6.52 3.35 8.11
CA ARG A 92 -7.59 4.25 7.63
C ARG A 92 -7.10 5.14 6.50
N TRP A 93 -5.98 5.81 6.72
CA TRP A 93 -5.40 6.73 5.77
C TRP A 93 -5.04 6.02 4.46
N HIS A 94 -4.40 4.85 4.55
CA HIS A 94 -4.04 4.02 3.42
C HIS A 94 -5.27 3.59 2.62
N HIS A 95 -6.29 2.99 3.25
CA HIS A 95 -7.47 2.49 2.51
C HIS A 95 -8.32 3.63 1.93
N GLN A 96 -8.31 4.82 2.52
CA GLN A 96 -9.03 5.98 1.99
C GLN A 96 -8.33 6.63 0.79
N THR A 97 -6.99 6.56 0.72
CA THR A 97 -6.21 7.26 -0.31
C THR A 97 -5.68 6.33 -1.40
N THR A 98 -5.45 5.05 -1.13
CA THR A 98 -4.88 4.10 -2.11
C THR A 98 -5.69 3.99 -3.41
N PRO A 99 -7.04 3.97 -3.41
CA PRO A 99 -7.80 4.02 -4.65
C PRO A 99 -7.47 5.25 -5.51
N SER A 100 -7.27 6.41 -4.87
CA SER A 100 -6.86 7.64 -5.57
C SER A 100 -5.44 7.54 -6.14
N VAL A 101 -4.51 6.90 -5.42
CA VAL A 101 -3.13 6.68 -5.89
C VAL A 101 -3.13 5.85 -7.16
N VAL A 102 -3.84 4.73 -7.15
CA VAL A 102 -3.88 3.83 -8.32
C VAL A 102 -4.63 4.49 -9.49
N LEU A 103 -5.72 5.22 -9.23
CA LEU A 103 -6.45 5.95 -10.27
C LEU A 103 -5.59 7.04 -10.92
N VAL A 104 -4.93 7.86 -10.11
CA VAL A 104 -4.03 8.91 -10.60
C VAL A 104 -2.84 8.31 -11.35
N GLY A 105 -2.32 7.16 -10.89
CA GLY A 105 -1.29 6.40 -11.60
C GLY A 105 -1.76 5.90 -12.96
N LEU A 106 -2.97 5.33 -13.03
CA LEU A 106 -3.59 4.84 -14.26
C LEU A 106 -3.84 5.97 -15.28
N LEU A 107 -4.44 7.08 -14.85
CA LEU A 107 -4.74 8.22 -15.73
C LEU A 107 -3.49 9.03 -16.09
N GLY A 108 -2.51 9.04 -15.19
CA GLY A 108 -1.26 9.78 -15.34
C GLY A 108 -0.15 9.02 -16.06
N ASP A 109 -0.41 7.78 -16.51
CA ASP A 109 0.57 6.94 -17.22
C ASP A 109 1.91 6.86 -16.48
N VAL A 110 1.85 6.58 -15.16
CA VAL A 110 3.07 6.45 -14.35
C VAL A 110 3.87 5.22 -14.78
N SER A 111 5.17 5.39 -14.92
CA SER A 111 6.11 4.40 -15.47
C SER A 111 6.60 3.35 -14.46
N TYR A 112 6.42 3.60 -13.17
CA TYR A 112 6.80 2.71 -12.08
C TYR A 112 5.58 2.00 -11.47
N GLU A 113 4.58 1.69 -12.30
CA GLU A 113 3.39 0.94 -11.90
C GLU A 113 3.70 -0.52 -11.56
N TRP A 114 4.65 -1.14 -12.27
CA TRP A 114 5.08 -2.53 -12.00
C TRP A 114 5.58 -2.77 -10.57
N PRO A 115 6.60 -2.05 -10.06
CA PRO A 115 7.07 -2.29 -8.71
C PRO A 115 5.98 -2.01 -7.67
N THR A 116 5.11 -1.02 -7.94
CA THR A 116 3.96 -0.70 -7.09
C THR A 116 2.97 -1.88 -7.01
N LEU A 117 2.56 -2.41 -8.15
CA LEU A 117 1.64 -3.55 -8.24
C LEU A 117 2.24 -4.78 -7.56
N VAL A 118 3.46 -5.14 -7.93
CA VAL A 118 4.10 -6.40 -7.53
C VAL A 118 4.41 -6.40 -6.04
N CYS A 119 4.97 -5.33 -5.49
CA CYS A 119 5.23 -5.27 -4.05
C CYS A 119 3.91 -5.29 -3.24
N ASN A 120 2.88 -4.58 -3.69
CA ASN A 120 1.58 -4.55 -3.01
C ASN A 120 0.87 -5.91 -3.03
N SER A 121 0.76 -6.53 -4.21
CA SER A 121 0.14 -7.84 -4.36
C SER A 121 0.90 -8.93 -3.61
N LEU A 122 2.24 -8.86 -3.54
CA LEU A 122 3.04 -9.76 -2.73
C LEU A 122 2.73 -9.61 -1.24
N LEU A 123 2.74 -8.39 -0.70
CA LEU A 123 2.38 -8.15 0.70
C LEU A 123 0.96 -8.66 0.98
N HIS A 124 -0.01 -8.33 0.13
CA HIS A 124 -1.41 -8.70 0.31
C HIS A 124 -1.63 -10.23 0.26
N THR A 125 -0.81 -10.95 -0.51
CA THR A 125 -0.79 -12.43 -0.55
C THR A 125 -0.51 -13.03 0.83
N PHE A 126 0.31 -12.38 1.66
CA PHE A 126 0.61 -12.85 3.02
C PHE A 126 -0.28 -12.22 4.09
N MET A 127 -0.57 -10.93 3.93
CA MET A 127 -1.29 -10.11 4.90
C MET A 127 -2.73 -10.58 5.08
N TYR A 128 -3.45 -10.80 3.99
CA TYR A 128 -4.87 -11.15 4.09
C TYR A 128 -5.12 -12.55 4.66
N PRO A 129 -4.41 -13.62 4.25
CA PRO A 129 -4.55 -14.91 4.93
C PRO A 129 -4.12 -14.88 6.40
N HIS A 130 -3.17 -14.02 6.78
CA HIS A 130 -2.85 -13.78 8.19
C HIS A 130 -4.05 -13.20 8.96
N PHE A 131 -4.69 -12.17 8.42
CA PHE A 131 -5.90 -11.58 9.02
C PHE A 131 -7.12 -12.50 8.95
N ALA A 132 -7.16 -13.46 8.03
CA ALA A 132 -8.15 -14.52 7.99
C ALA A 132 -7.89 -15.65 9.02
N GLY A 133 -6.77 -15.60 9.75
CA GLY A 133 -6.38 -16.61 10.74
C GLY A 133 -5.89 -17.92 10.13
N VAL A 134 -5.39 -17.89 8.89
CA VAL A 134 -4.80 -19.09 8.23
C VAL A 134 -3.41 -19.39 8.78
N TRP A 135 -2.60 -18.35 8.98
CA TRP A 135 -1.23 -18.48 9.46
C TRP A 135 -0.81 -17.29 10.33
N ASN A 136 0.27 -17.46 11.09
CA ASN A 136 0.87 -16.40 11.87
C ASN A 136 2.24 -16.01 11.29
N VAL A 137 2.25 -15.00 10.42
CA VAL A 137 3.44 -14.55 9.68
C VAL A 137 3.80 -13.10 9.99
N HIS A 138 3.49 -12.62 11.21
CA HIS A 138 3.64 -11.22 11.60
C HIS A 138 5.04 -10.61 11.29
N ARG A 139 6.11 -11.35 11.57
CA ARG A 139 7.49 -10.90 11.26
C ARG A 139 7.73 -10.71 9.76
N ILE A 140 7.17 -11.60 8.93
CA ILE A 140 7.26 -11.50 7.48
C ILE A 140 6.51 -10.27 7.00
N LEU A 141 5.33 -9.98 7.55
CA LEU A 141 4.55 -8.79 7.20
C LEU A 141 5.29 -7.50 7.54
N LEU A 142 5.98 -7.47 8.69
CA LEU A 142 6.82 -6.34 9.09
C LEU A 142 7.95 -6.06 8.10
N VAL A 143 8.58 -7.11 7.56
CA VAL A 143 9.65 -6.95 6.57
C VAL A 143 9.07 -6.58 5.21
N LEU A 144 8.08 -7.33 4.72
CA LEU A 144 7.45 -7.07 3.42
C LEU A 144 6.79 -5.69 3.35
N GLY A 145 6.13 -5.25 4.42
CA GLY A 145 5.52 -3.92 4.52
C GLY A 145 6.56 -2.81 4.41
N ALA A 146 7.67 -2.92 5.15
CA ALA A 146 8.77 -1.98 5.05
C ALA A 146 9.41 -2.00 3.65
N SER A 147 9.67 -3.19 3.09
CA SER A 147 10.24 -3.34 1.75
C SER A 147 9.36 -2.73 0.66
N GLN A 148 8.04 -2.92 0.72
CA GLN A 148 7.09 -2.32 -0.22
C GLN A 148 7.15 -0.78 -0.19
N LEU A 149 7.19 -0.18 1.01
CA LEU A 149 7.23 1.27 1.17
C LEU A 149 8.54 1.86 0.67
N LEU A 150 9.67 1.22 0.99
CA LEU A 150 10.99 1.60 0.50
C LEU A 150 11.09 1.47 -1.02
N ALA A 151 10.57 0.39 -1.59
CA ALA A 151 10.51 0.20 -3.03
C ALA A 151 9.66 1.31 -3.68
N GLY A 152 8.45 1.55 -3.19
CA GLY A 152 7.56 2.60 -3.72
C GLY A 152 8.18 3.99 -3.68
N LEU A 153 8.81 4.37 -2.55
CA LEU A 153 9.56 5.63 -2.44
C LEU A 153 10.76 5.68 -3.40
N GLY A 154 11.57 4.62 -3.42
CA GLY A 154 12.78 4.55 -4.23
C GLY A 154 12.49 4.68 -5.72
N PHE A 155 11.51 3.91 -6.23
CA PHE A 155 11.11 3.99 -7.63
C PHE A 155 10.46 5.33 -7.98
N SER A 156 9.63 5.90 -7.09
CA SER A 156 9.02 7.23 -7.32
C SER A 156 10.09 8.34 -7.42
N ILE A 157 11.08 8.33 -6.53
CA ILE A 157 12.18 9.31 -6.54
C ILE A 157 13.06 9.10 -7.77
N TYR A 158 13.41 7.86 -8.08
CA TYR A 158 14.22 7.53 -9.25
C TYR A 158 13.54 8.00 -10.55
N ALA A 159 12.24 7.74 -10.70
CA ALA A 159 11.48 8.16 -11.87
C ALA A 159 11.49 9.68 -12.08
N LEU A 160 11.40 10.45 -10.98
CA LEU A 160 11.50 11.92 -11.02
C LEU A 160 12.90 12.39 -11.41
N ILE A 161 13.96 11.77 -10.88
CA ILE A 161 15.36 12.15 -11.15
C ILE A 161 15.73 11.87 -12.61
N VAL A 162 15.37 10.69 -13.12
CA VAL A 162 15.70 10.27 -14.48
C VAL A 162 14.78 10.90 -15.53
N GLY A 163 13.63 11.44 -15.09
CA GLY A 163 12.62 11.97 -15.99
C GLY A 163 11.90 10.86 -16.75
N CYS A 164 11.66 9.72 -16.09
CA CYS A 164 10.74 8.73 -16.65
C CYS A 164 9.41 9.44 -16.89
N GLY A 165 8.84 9.30 -18.09
CA GLY A 165 7.65 10.09 -18.40
C GLY A 165 6.38 9.61 -17.71
N GLY A 166 5.27 10.28 -18.04
CA GLY A 166 4.02 10.27 -17.30
C GLY A 166 3.68 11.68 -16.81
N SER A 167 2.54 11.83 -16.16
CA SER A 167 2.10 13.11 -15.61
C SER A 167 2.91 13.48 -14.37
N PHE A 168 3.52 14.67 -14.37
CA PHE A 168 4.23 15.21 -13.20
C PHE A 168 3.33 15.24 -11.96
N TYR A 169 2.05 15.60 -12.11
CA TYR A 169 1.07 15.57 -11.04
C TYR A 169 0.94 14.17 -10.43
N ALA A 170 0.86 13.13 -11.28
CA ALA A 170 0.71 11.76 -10.80
C ALA A 170 1.96 11.27 -10.05
N GLN A 171 3.15 11.64 -10.52
CA GLN A 171 4.40 11.31 -9.85
C GLN A 171 4.50 11.96 -8.46
N ILE A 172 4.19 13.26 -8.36
CA ILE A 172 4.20 13.99 -7.09
C ILE A 172 3.11 13.47 -6.14
N TRP A 173 1.91 13.16 -6.64
CA TRP A 173 0.84 12.58 -5.83
C TRP A 173 1.25 11.22 -5.26
N GLY A 174 1.76 10.32 -6.12
CA GLY A 174 2.26 9.01 -5.70
C GLY A 174 3.35 9.12 -4.63
N LEU A 175 4.38 9.96 -4.88
CA LEU A 175 5.45 10.22 -3.93
C LEU A 175 4.91 10.75 -2.59
N SER A 176 4.00 11.73 -2.63
CA SER A 176 3.42 12.31 -1.41
C SER A 176 2.69 11.25 -0.58
N MET A 177 1.94 10.35 -1.23
CA MET A 177 1.22 9.28 -0.55
C MET A 177 2.18 8.25 0.05
N TYR A 178 3.22 7.82 -0.69
CA TYR A 178 4.24 6.92 -0.14
C TYR A 178 4.99 7.50 1.06
N ILE A 179 5.24 8.82 1.09
CA ILE A 179 5.81 9.50 2.27
C ILE A 179 4.85 9.38 3.45
N THR A 180 3.56 9.72 3.27
CA THR A 180 2.58 9.62 4.36
C THR A 180 2.38 8.19 4.86
N TYR A 181 2.41 7.20 3.96
CA TYR A 181 2.32 5.78 4.31
C TYR A 181 3.52 5.34 5.11
N THR A 182 4.72 5.76 4.73
CA THR A 182 5.96 5.47 5.45
C THR A 182 5.95 6.07 6.85
N ILE A 183 5.55 7.34 6.99
CA ILE A 183 5.41 7.97 8.31
C ILE A 183 4.39 7.22 9.17
N GLY A 184 3.23 6.89 8.62
CA GLY A 184 2.19 6.13 9.33
C GLY A 184 2.71 4.76 9.79
N TYR A 185 3.39 4.03 8.90
CA TYR A 185 3.97 2.73 9.19
C TYR A 185 5.01 2.79 10.31
N LEU A 186 5.96 3.74 10.21
CA LEU A 186 7.01 3.95 11.20
C LEU A 186 6.43 4.36 12.56
N ASN A 187 5.40 5.21 12.56
CA ASN A 187 4.74 5.62 13.78
C ASN A 187 4.07 4.44 14.50
N GLU A 188 3.38 3.58 13.76
CA GLU A 188 2.65 2.45 14.35
C GLU A 188 3.55 1.32 14.83
N HIS A 189 4.68 1.07 14.16
CA HIS A 189 5.53 -0.07 14.47
C HIS A 189 6.72 0.29 15.37
N PHE A 190 7.13 1.56 15.39
CA PHE A 190 8.33 2.00 16.12
C PHE A 190 8.07 3.18 17.08
N HIS A 191 6.84 3.67 17.20
CA HIS A 191 6.47 4.81 18.05
C HIS A 191 7.34 6.06 17.79
N LEU A 192 7.68 6.29 16.52
CA LEU A 192 8.67 7.29 16.13
C LEU A 192 8.27 8.72 16.55
N VAL A 193 6.99 9.06 16.41
CA VAL A 193 6.47 10.40 16.79
C VAL A 193 6.47 10.58 18.31
N ASP A 194 6.16 9.53 19.07
CA ASP A 194 6.18 9.59 20.54
C ASP A 194 7.61 9.82 21.05
N ARG A 195 8.60 9.18 20.45
CA ARG A 195 10.02 9.39 20.78
C ARG A 195 10.52 10.78 20.39
N LEU A 196 10.14 11.28 19.21
CA LEU A 196 10.48 12.64 18.76
C LEU A 196 9.87 13.72 19.67
N ARG A 197 8.62 13.54 20.11
CA ARG A 197 7.98 14.45 21.09
C ARG A 197 8.75 14.49 22.40
N LEU A 198 9.13 13.32 22.93
CA LEU A 198 9.93 13.24 24.16
C LEU A 198 11.28 13.94 24.00
N PHE A 199 11.94 13.78 22.86
CA PHE A 199 13.23 14.43 22.59
C PHE A 199 13.10 15.96 22.50
N ILE A 200 12.10 16.47 21.79
CA ILE A 200 11.84 17.91 21.68
C ILE A 200 11.47 18.50 23.06
N SER A 201 10.63 17.83 23.84
CA SER A 201 10.27 18.26 25.19
C SER A 201 11.47 18.29 26.14
N ALA A 202 12.41 17.34 26.01
CA ALA A 202 13.66 17.36 26.78
C ALA A 202 14.55 18.54 26.38
N SER A 203 14.75 18.77 25.07
CA SER A 203 15.56 19.88 24.56
C SER A 203 15.01 21.27 24.93
N LEU A 204 13.69 21.45 24.91
CA LEU A 204 13.05 22.70 25.33
C LEU A 204 13.18 22.96 26.84
N ASN A 205 13.24 21.91 27.67
CA ASN A 205 13.43 22.05 29.11
C ASN A 205 14.88 22.40 29.47
N ASP A 206 15.87 21.93 28.71
CA ASP A 206 17.27 22.28 28.92
C ASP A 206 17.56 23.73 28.49
N SER A 207 16.93 24.22 27.41
CA SER A 207 17.04 25.63 26.98
C SER A 207 16.40 26.63 27.96
N LYS A 208 15.50 26.20 28.85
CA LYS A 208 14.92 27.06 29.89
C LYS A 208 15.76 27.12 31.17
N LYS A 209 16.79 26.28 31.28
CA LYS A 209 17.70 26.22 32.44
C LYS A 209 19.00 27.01 32.22
N SER A 210 19.24 27.53 31.02
CA SER A 210 20.32 28.48 30.68
C SER A 210 19.81 29.91 30.68
#